data_AF-A0A0F9EIS7-F1
#
_entry.id   AF-A0A0F9EIS7-F1
#
_cell.length_a   1.000
_cell.length_b   1.000
_cell.length_c   1.000
_cell.angle_alpha   90.00
_cell.angle_beta   90.00
_cell.angle_gamma   90.00
#
_symmetry.space_group_name_H-M   'P 1'
#
loop_
_entity.id
_entity.type
_entity.pdbx_description
1 polymer ?
#
loop_
_entity_poly.entity_id
_entity_poly.type
_entity_poly.pdbx_seq_one_letter_code
_entity_poly.pdbx_strand_id
1 'polypeptide(L)'
;GTETASRKKYLEIAEKITGSELDLTDAREFCVSARFCHLDGGTRNSVKNSNNPVSKKNGIQSACNCPSGRLVVWDKKTKNPIEPEFEHSISLIEDPQARVSGPIWLKGKIPIESGDGTKYETRNRVTVCRCGKSNNKPYCDSSHIKVKFNDGDNSLK
;
A
#
# COMPACT_ATOMS: atom_id res chain seq x y z
N GLY A 1 -3.02 19.57 -10.02
CA GLY A 1 -4.18 18.75 -10.43
C GLY A 1 -5.07 18.55 -9.22
N THR A 2 -6.38 18.47 -9.39
CA THR A 2 -7.36 18.44 -8.29
C THR A 2 -7.26 17.16 -7.47
N GLU A 3 -7.26 17.27 -6.14
CA GLU A 3 -7.42 16.13 -5.23
C GLU A 3 -8.82 15.52 -5.36
N THR A 4 -8.90 14.18 -5.35
CA THR A 4 -10.13 13.42 -5.54
C THR A 4 -10.32 12.28 -4.53
N ALA A 5 -9.31 12.03 -3.70
CA ALA A 5 -9.34 10.96 -2.71
C ALA A 5 -10.37 11.21 -1.61
N SER A 6 -11.01 10.12 -1.19
CA SER A 6 -11.88 10.11 -0.03
C SER A 6 -11.13 10.55 1.23
N ARG A 7 -11.84 11.22 2.14
CA ARG A 7 -11.34 11.58 3.48
C ARG A 7 -11.67 10.54 4.56
N LYS A 8 -12.34 9.45 4.18
CA LYS A 8 -12.60 8.32 5.08
C LYS A 8 -11.29 7.72 5.57
N LYS A 9 -11.26 7.31 6.83
CA LYS A 9 -10.10 6.62 7.41
C LYS A 9 -9.97 5.22 6.80
N TYR A 10 -8.76 4.68 6.87
CA TYR A 10 -8.42 3.37 6.34
C TYR A 10 -9.39 2.28 6.79
N LEU A 11 -9.68 2.19 8.09
CA LEU A 11 -10.57 1.17 8.65
C LEU A 11 -12.02 1.30 8.19
N GLU A 12 -12.46 2.49 7.75
CA GLU A 12 -13.82 2.71 7.24
C GLU A 12 -14.02 2.17 5.82
N ILE A 13 -12.93 2.05 5.05
CA ILE A 13 -12.97 1.58 3.65
C ILE A 13 -12.31 0.20 3.47
N ALA A 14 -11.64 -0.32 4.50
CA ALA A 14 -10.95 -1.60 4.44
C ALA A 14 -11.94 -2.76 4.58
N GLU A 15 -11.83 -3.73 3.66
CA GLU A 15 -12.47 -5.04 3.82
C GLU A 15 -11.70 -5.84 4.88
N LYS A 16 -12.40 -6.34 5.91
CA LYS A 16 -11.82 -7.25 6.90
C LYS A 16 -11.94 -8.70 6.43
N ILE A 17 -10.82 -9.41 6.45
CA ILE A 17 -10.70 -10.83 6.14
C ILE A 17 -10.18 -11.54 7.39
N THR A 18 -10.94 -12.51 7.89
CA THR A 18 -10.56 -13.26 9.08
C THR A 18 -9.93 -14.59 8.71
N GLY A 19 -8.73 -14.83 9.24
CA GLY A 19 -8.02 -16.10 9.18
C GLY A 19 -8.00 -16.83 10.52
N SER A 20 -7.22 -17.91 10.59
CA SER A 20 -7.11 -18.74 11.80
C SER A 20 -6.49 -17.98 12.98
N GLU A 21 -5.27 -17.45 12.78
CA GLU A 21 -4.48 -16.73 13.80
C GLU A 21 -4.27 -15.24 13.49
N LEU A 22 -4.50 -14.85 12.23
CA LEU A 22 -4.33 -13.48 11.75
C LEU A 22 -5.64 -12.96 11.18
N ASP A 23 -5.89 -11.67 11.34
CA ASP A 23 -6.88 -10.91 10.56
C ASP A 23 -6.12 -10.05 9.53
N LEU A 24 -6.78 -9.69 8.43
CA LEU A 24 -6.24 -8.80 7.40
C LEU A 24 -7.27 -7.72 7.08
N THR A 25 -6.83 -6.47 7.04
CA THR A 25 -7.60 -5.37 6.46
C THR A 25 -7.03 -5.03 5.08
N ASP A 26 -7.92 -4.86 4.09
CA ASP A 26 -7.56 -4.60 2.70
C ASP A 26 -8.36 -3.41 2.14
N ALA A 27 -7.72 -2.25 2.03
CA ALA A 27 -8.32 -1.06 1.41
C ALA A 27 -7.85 -0.91 -0.04
N ARG A 28 -8.63 -1.48 -0.98
CA ARG A 28 -8.27 -1.62 -2.40
C ARG A 28 -7.94 -0.29 -3.09
N GLU A 29 -8.50 0.82 -2.61
CA GLU A 29 -8.27 2.18 -3.13
C GLU A 29 -6.80 2.60 -3.11
N PHE A 30 -5.96 1.99 -2.25
CA PHE A 30 -4.53 2.27 -2.16
C PHE A 30 -3.66 1.30 -3.00
N CYS A 31 -4.25 0.49 -3.88
CA CYS A 31 -3.45 -0.45 -4.68
C CYS A 31 -2.53 0.28 -5.66
N VAL A 32 -1.22 -0.01 -5.56
CA VAL A 32 -0.20 0.48 -6.51
C VAL A 32 0.36 -0.60 -7.43
N SER A 33 -0.25 -1.78 -7.43
CA SER A 33 0.14 -2.89 -8.31
C SER A 33 1.61 -3.30 -8.22
N ALA A 34 2.22 -3.15 -7.04
CA ALA A 34 3.59 -3.59 -6.75
C ALA A 34 3.75 -5.12 -6.61
N ARG A 35 2.65 -5.89 -6.73
CA ARG A 35 2.60 -7.37 -6.80
C ARG A 35 3.17 -8.14 -5.59
N PHE A 36 3.67 -7.49 -4.53
CA PHE A 36 4.09 -8.17 -3.28
C PHE A 36 2.99 -9.02 -2.63
N CYS A 37 1.72 -8.68 -2.87
CA CYS A 37 0.59 -9.41 -2.34
C CYS A 37 0.26 -10.72 -3.08
N HIS A 38 0.94 -11.03 -4.19
CA HIS A 38 0.71 -12.26 -4.97
C HIS A 38 1.55 -13.45 -4.51
N LEU A 39 2.43 -13.26 -3.51
CA LEU A 39 3.28 -14.33 -2.98
C LEU A 39 2.43 -15.53 -2.53
N ASP A 40 2.83 -16.74 -2.94
CA ASP A 40 2.31 -18.02 -2.42
C ASP A 40 0.76 -18.13 -2.40
N GLY A 41 0.14 -17.92 -3.58
CA GLY A 41 -1.32 -17.93 -3.73
C GLY A 41 -2.01 -16.65 -3.21
N GLY A 42 -1.23 -15.71 -2.71
CA GLY A 42 -1.62 -14.35 -2.35
C GLY A 42 -1.89 -14.14 -0.86
N THR A 43 -1.68 -12.91 -0.39
CA THR A 43 -1.76 -12.56 1.05
C THR A 43 -3.07 -12.96 1.70
N ARG A 44 -4.20 -12.81 0.99
CA ARG A 44 -5.52 -13.21 1.50
C ARG A 44 -5.57 -14.71 1.80
N ASN A 45 -4.97 -15.54 0.95
CA ASN A 45 -4.90 -16.98 1.15
C ASN A 45 -3.95 -17.35 2.30
N SER A 46 -2.77 -16.72 2.35
CA SER A 46 -1.80 -16.97 3.42
C SER A 46 -2.36 -16.60 4.81
N VAL A 47 -3.11 -15.49 4.91
CA VAL A 47 -3.79 -15.09 6.15
C VAL A 47 -4.89 -16.07 6.54
N LYS A 48 -5.72 -16.54 5.59
CA LYS A 48 -6.77 -17.53 5.88
C LYS A 48 -6.20 -18.80 6.51
N ASN A 49 -5.04 -19.25 6.03
CA ASN A 49 -4.35 -20.47 6.47
C ASN A 49 -3.23 -20.20 7.50
N SER A 50 -3.33 -19.14 8.30
CA SER A 50 -2.24 -18.70 9.18
C SER A 50 -1.98 -19.59 10.40
N ASN A 51 -2.69 -20.71 10.55
CA ASN A 51 -2.33 -21.80 11.47
C ASN A 51 -1.10 -22.58 10.97
N ASN A 52 -0.84 -22.57 9.65
CA ASN A 52 0.40 -23.06 9.10
C ASN A 52 1.52 -21.99 9.28
N PRO A 53 2.69 -22.32 9.86
CA PRO A 53 3.75 -21.36 10.12
C PRO A 53 4.30 -20.66 8.86
N VAL A 54 4.37 -21.37 7.73
CA VAL A 54 4.85 -20.82 6.45
C VAL A 54 3.83 -19.82 5.91
N SER A 55 2.55 -20.21 5.85
CA SER A 55 1.46 -19.31 5.45
C SER A 55 1.37 -18.07 6.33
N LYS A 56 1.53 -18.23 7.65
CA LYS A 56 1.56 -17.12 8.60
C LYS A 56 2.67 -16.12 8.26
N LYS A 57 3.90 -16.62 8.06
CA LYS A 57 5.06 -15.81 7.68
C LYS A 57 4.84 -15.10 6.35
N ASN A 58 4.36 -15.81 5.34
CA ASN A 58 4.11 -15.27 4.00
C ASN A 58 3.03 -14.17 4.02
N GLY A 59 1.96 -14.37 4.79
CA GLY A 59 0.90 -13.37 4.98
C GLY A 59 1.43 -12.07 5.58
N ILE A 60 2.21 -12.17 6.67
CA ILE A 60 2.84 -11.02 7.32
C ILE A 60 3.81 -10.33 6.36
N GLN A 61 4.75 -11.08 5.77
CA GLN A 61 5.78 -10.52 4.90
C GLN A 61 5.17 -9.80 3.70
N SER A 62 4.16 -10.39 3.05
CA SER A 62 3.49 -9.79 1.90
C SER A 62 2.78 -8.48 2.25
N ALA A 63 2.12 -8.42 3.41
CA ALA A 63 1.45 -7.20 3.87
C ALA A 63 2.46 -6.11 4.27
N CYS A 64 3.52 -6.48 4.99
CA CYS A 64 4.60 -5.56 5.36
C CYS A 64 5.31 -4.98 4.13
N ASN A 65 5.51 -5.79 3.09
CA ASN A 65 6.12 -5.36 1.83
C ASN A 65 5.17 -4.55 0.93
N CYS A 66 3.88 -4.47 1.24
CA CYS A 66 2.94 -3.64 0.47
C CYS A 66 3.27 -2.16 0.66
N PRO A 67 3.84 -1.43 -0.32
CA PRO A 67 4.38 -0.09 -0.09
C PRO A 67 3.31 0.93 0.29
N SER A 68 2.09 0.80 -0.25
CA SER A 68 1.02 1.74 -0.01
C SER A 68 0.29 1.56 1.33
N GLY A 69 0.63 0.50 2.08
CA GLY A 69 -0.12 0.14 3.29
C GLY A 69 -1.56 -0.31 3.00
N ARG A 70 -1.91 -0.65 1.74
CA ARG A 70 -3.23 -1.21 1.39
C ARG A 70 -3.60 -2.39 2.29
N LEU A 71 -2.62 -3.26 2.53
CA LEU A 71 -2.74 -4.47 3.34
C LEU A 71 -2.11 -4.23 4.72
N VAL A 72 -2.89 -4.47 5.77
CA VAL A 72 -2.41 -4.49 7.16
C VAL A 72 -2.87 -5.79 7.80
N VAL A 73 -1.92 -6.58 8.25
CA VAL A 73 -2.19 -7.81 9.02
C VAL A 73 -2.34 -7.43 10.49
N TRP A 74 -3.22 -8.12 11.19
CA TRP A 74 -3.49 -7.93 12.61
C TRP A 74 -3.31 -9.25 13.34
N ASP A 75 -2.62 -9.24 14.46
CA ASP A 75 -2.55 -10.41 15.34
C ASP A 75 -3.90 -10.60 16.02
N LYS A 76 -4.50 -11.79 15.87
CA LYS A 76 -5.87 -12.03 16.34
C LYS A 76 -5.97 -12.11 17.86
N LYS A 77 -4.87 -12.43 18.57
CA LYS A 77 -4.84 -12.53 20.04
C LYS A 77 -4.70 -11.15 20.67
N THR A 78 -3.71 -10.38 20.21
CA THR A 78 -3.40 -9.05 20.77
C THR A 78 -4.27 -7.94 20.19
N LYS A 79 -4.92 -8.17 19.04
CA LYS A 79 -5.68 -7.16 18.27
C LYS A 79 -4.84 -5.98 17.79
N ASN A 80 -3.52 -6.12 17.77
CA ASN A 80 -2.61 -5.09 17.28
C ASN A 80 -2.26 -5.31 15.80
N PRO A 81 -2.08 -4.22 15.03
CA PRO A 81 -1.58 -4.32 13.67
C PRO A 81 -0.11 -4.75 13.69
N ILE A 82 0.25 -5.62 12.75
CA ILE A 82 1.63 -6.02 12.48
C ILE A 82 2.10 -5.19 11.27
N GLU A 83 2.92 -4.19 11.55
CA GLU A 83 3.52 -3.33 10.55
C GLU A 83 5.02 -3.17 10.80
N PRO A 84 5.82 -2.96 9.75
CA PRO A 84 7.21 -2.57 9.91
C PRO A 84 7.31 -1.15 10.50
N GLU A 85 8.33 -0.94 11.33
CA GLU A 85 8.71 0.40 11.80
C GLU A 85 9.50 1.12 10.71
N PHE A 86 9.18 2.39 10.50
CA PHE A 86 9.88 3.23 9.54
C PHE A 86 10.27 4.56 10.16
N GLU A 87 11.51 4.97 9.88
CA GLU A 87 11.91 6.35 9.99
C GLU A 87 11.24 7.22 8.91
N HIS A 88 11.07 8.51 9.22
CA HIS A 88 10.53 9.48 8.29
C HIS A 88 11.40 9.54 7.03
N SER A 89 10.86 9.06 5.91
CA SER A 89 11.60 9.05 4.65
C SER A 89 10.67 9.09 3.44
N ILE A 90 11.18 9.71 2.38
CA ILE A 90 10.55 9.78 1.06
C ILE A 90 11.43 8.97 0.10
N SER A 91 10.81 8.13 -0.72
CA SER A 91 11.52 7.33 -1.72
C SER A 91 10.71 7.26 -3.02
N LEU A 92 11.36 6.93 -4.12
CA LEU A 92 10.69 6.64 -5.38
C LEU A 92 10.53 5.13 -5.52
N ILE A 93 9.41 4.70 -6.06
CA ILE A 93 9.20 3.30 -6.45
C ILE A 93 9.23 3.28 -7.96
N GLU A 94 9.99 2.34 -8.52
CA GLU A 94 10.00 2.06 -9.94
C GLU A 94 9.46 0.65 -10.20
N ASP A 95 8.87 0.39 -11.38
CA ASP A 95 8.41 -0.94 -11.80
C ASP A 95 9.23 -1.43 -13.01
N PRO A 96 10.38 -2.10 -12.79
CA PRO A 96 11.20 -2.65 -13.87
C PRO A 96 10.48 -3.69 -14.73
N GLN A 97 9.50 -4.42 -14.16
CA GLN A 97 8.75 -5.44 -14.91
C GLN A 97 7.85 -4.78 -15.96
N ALA A 98 7.21 -3.66 -15.60
CA ALA A 98 6.40 -2.89 -16.53
C ALA A 98 7.21 -1.84 -17.32
N ARG A 99 8.48 -1.61 -16.97
CA ARG A 99 9.36 -0.56 -17.51
C ARG A 99 8.72 0.82 -17.42
N VAL A 100 8.19 1.14 -16.25
CA VAL A 100 7.55 2.42 -15.96
C VAL A 100 8.04 2.98 -14.66
N SER A 101 8.06 4.30 -14.56
CA SER A 101 8.29 4.97 -13.31
C SER A 101 7.04 4.89 -12.42
N GLY A 102 7.24 4.79 -11.11
CA GLY A 102 6.15 4.56 -10.16
C GLY A 102 5.82 5.76 -9.26
N PRO A 103 5.10 5.52 -8.15
CA PRO A 103 4.70 6.56 -7.23
C PRO A 103 5.83 7.03 -6.30
N ILE A 104 5.57 8.14 -5.60
CA ILE A 104 6.38 8.56 -4.45
C ILE A 104 5.90 7.76 -3.23
N TRP A 105 6.82 7.20 -2.47
CA TRP A 105 6.58 6.42 -1.26
C TRP A 105 6.93 7.23 -0.02
N LEU A 106 5.92 7.50 0.79
CA LEU A 106 6.04 8.17 2.09
C LEU A 106 6.05 7.12 3.19
N LYS A 107 7.05 7.16 4.07
CA LYS A 107 7.26 6.21 5.16
C LYS A 107 7.42 6.93 6.49
N GLY A 108 6.96 6.29 7.57
CA GLY A 108 7.13 6.76 8.93
C GLY A 108 6.14 7.84 9.32
N LYS A 109 4.83 7.67 9.07
CA LYS A 109 3.79 8.60 9.57
C LYS A 109 3.94 10.05 9.09
N ILE A 110 4.47 10.26 7.88
CA ILE A 110 4.52 11.59 7.25
C ILE A 110 3.07 12.08 6.98
N PRO A 111 2.66 13.23 7.53
CA PRO A 111 1.33 13.79 7.29
C PRO A 111 1.18 14.31 5.86
N ILE A 112 -0.03 14.19 5.30
CA ILE A 112 -0.40 14.77 4.00
C ILE A 112 -1.50 15.80 4.23
N GLU A 113 -1.29 16.99 3.68
CA GLU A 113 -2.24 18.10 3.72
C GLU A 113 -2.66 18.45 2.29
N SER A 114 -3.95 18.70 2.05
CA SER A 114 -4.43 19.19 0.76
C SER A 114 -4.21 20.69 0.60
N GLY A 115 -4.37 21.20 -0.62
CA GLY A 115 -4.21 22.62 -0.93
C GLY A 115 -5.15 23.56 -0.17
N ASP A 116 -6.24 23.04 0.39
CA ASP A 116 -7.19 23.78 1.25
C ASP A 116 -6.84 23.71 2.76
N GLY A 117 -5.71 23.07 3.13
CA GLY A 117 -5.28 22.88 4.51
C GLY A 117 -5.87 21.64 5.20
N THR A 118 -6.75 20.89 4.55
CA THR A 118 -7.36 19.68 5.14
C THR A 118 -6.37 18.53 5.18
N LYS A 119 -6.16 17.95 6.36
CA LYS A 119 -5.26 16.80 6.52
C LYS A 119 -5.94 15.48 6.14
N TYR A 120 -5.22 14.62 5.44
CA TYR A 120 -5.58 13.22 5.28
C TYR A 120 -5.18 12.42 6.53
N GLU A 121 -5.69 11.20 6.66
CA GLU A 121 -5.24 10.27 7.71
C GLU A 121 -3.72 10.05 7.62
N THR A 122 -3.01 10.29 8.73
CA THR A 122 -1.60 9.97 8.85
C THR A 122 -1.43 8.46 9.01
N ARG A 123 -0.63 7.85 8.12
CA ARG A 123 -0.46 6.39 8.04
C ARG A 123 1.01 5.99 8.14
N ASN A 124 1.28 4.78 8.61
CA ASN A 124 2.64 4.25 8.74
C ASN A 124 3.44 4.34 7.42
N ARG A 125 2.79 4.03 6.30
CA ARG A 125 3.30 4.26 4.95
C ARG A 125 2.15 4.50 3.98
N VAL A 126 2.42 5.24 2.90
CA VAL A 126 1.47 5.48 1.82
C VAL A 126 2.20 5.87 0.54
N THR A 127 1.55 5.70 -0.60
CA THR A 127 2.09 6.07 -1.91
C THR A 127 1.26 7.18 -2.54
N VAL A 128 1.90 8.26 -2.97
CA VAL A 128 1.26 9.40 -3.64
C VAL A 128 1.58 9.42 -5.13
N CYS A 129 0.65 9.96 -5.91
CA CYS A 129 0.69 9.99 -7.35
C CYS A 129 1.82 10.89 -7.86
N ARG A 130 2.75 10.31 -8.61
CA ARG A 130 3.83 11.02 -9.30
C ARG A 130 3.49 11.37 -10.75
N CYS A 131 2.80 10.48 -11.46
CA CYS A 131 2.49 10.61 -12.89
C CYS A 131 1.41 11.66 -13.25
N GLY A 132 0.70 12.20 -12.26
CA GLY A 132 -0.43 13.12 -12.46
C GLY A 132 -1.74 12.49 -12.98
N LYS A 133 -1.79 11.19 -13.25
CA LYS A 133 -2.94 10.51 -13.90
C LYS A 133 -3.83 9.68 -12.96
N SER A 134 -3.51 9.61 -11.67
CA SER A 134 -4.36 8.91 -10.69
C SER A 134 -5.77 9.51 -10.62
N ASN A 135 -6.80 8.68 -10.50
CA ASN A 135 -8.18 9.11 -10.22
C ASN A 135 -8.45 9.22 -8.71
N ASN A 136 -7.47 8.87 -7.87
CA ASN A 136 -7.56 8.89 -6.41
C ASN A 136 -6.53 9.86 -5.80
N LYS A 137 -6.36 11.07 -6.34
CA LYS A 137 -5.30 12.00 -5.90
C LYS A 137 -5.58 12.49 -4.48
N PRO A 138 -4.58 12.58 -3.60
CA PRO A 138 -3.14 12.55 -3.91
C PRO A 138 -2.56 11.14 -4.00
N TYR A 139 -3.30 10.09 -3.69
CA TYR A 139 -2.81 8.72 -3.70
C TYR A 139 -2.56 8.18 -5.12
N CYS A 140 -1.66 7.22 -5.22
CA CYS A 140 -1.46 6.45 -6.44
C CYS A 140 -2.49 5.32 -6.54
N ASP A 141 -3.12 5.17 -7.71
CA ASP A 141 -4.11 4.12 -8.03
C ASP A 141 -3.62 3.15 -9.13
N SER A 142 -2.30 3.10 -9.36
CA SER A 142 -1.65 2.36 -10.45
C SER A 142 -1.84 2.92 -11.87
N SER A 143 -2.50 4.07 -12.06
CA SER A 143 -2.66 4.68 -13.40
C SER A 143 -1.34 4.93 -14.13
N HIS A 144 -0.24 5.07 -13.41
CA HIS A 144 1.12 5.24 -13.97
C HIS A 144 1.52 4.10 -14.92
N ILE A 145 1.06 2.87 -14.66
CA ILE A 145 1.32 1.71 -15.52
C ILE A 145 0.61 1.88 -16.87
N LYS A 146 -0.68 2.23 -16.83
CA LYS A 146 -1.52 2.39 -18.04
C LYS A 146 -0.99 3.49 -18.96
N VAL A 147 -0.54 4.60 -18.38
CA VAL A 147 -0.02 5.75 -19.14
C VAL A 147 1.46 5.64 -19.47
N LYS A 148 2.11 4.50 -19.13
CA LYS A 148 3.54 4.27 -19.30
C LYS A 148 4.39 5.43 -18.80
N PHE A 149 4.13 5.83 -17.55
CA PHE A 149 4.83 6.96 -16.96
C PHE A 149 6.34 6.73 -16.99
N ASN A 150 7.08 7.74 -17.39
CA ASN A 150 8.54 7.74 -17.46
C ASN A 150 9.02 9.12 -17.01
N ASP A 151 9.83 9.14 -15.96
CA ASP A 151 10.43 10.34 -15.36
C ASP A 151 11.83 10.64 -15.90
N GLY A 152 12.34 9.81 -16.80
CA GLY A 152 13.69 9.89 -17.35
C GLY A 152 14.72 8.98 -16.68
N ASP A 153 14.33 8.14 -15.70
CA ASP A 153 15.27 7.19 -15.10
C ASP A 153 15.76 6.17 -16.14
N ASN A 154 17.07 6.18 -16.39
CA ASN A 154 17.71 5.27 -17.33
C ASN A 154 17.82 3.85 -16.79
N SER A 155 17.64 3.62 -15.48
CA SER A 155 17.69 2.28 -14.88
C SER A 155 16.54 1.36 -15.33
N LEU A 156 15.48 1.93 -15.93
CA LEU A 156 14.28 1.22 -16.36
C LEU A 156 14.25 0.88 -17.86
N LYS A 157 15.30 1.26 -18.61
CA LYS A 157 15.42 1.04 -20.05
C LYS A 157 15.90 -0.38 -20.38
#